data_AF-A0AAJ6BMF0-F1
#
_entry.id   AF-A0AAJ6BMF0-F1
#
_cell.length_a   1.000
_cell.length_b   1.000
_cell.length_c   1.000
_cell.angle_alpha   90.00
_cell.angle_beta   90.00
_cell.angle_gamma   90.00
#
_symmetry.space_group_name_H-M   'P 1'
#
loop_
_entity.id
_entity.type
_entity.pdbx_description
1 polymer ?
#
loop_
_entity_poly.entity_id
_entity_poly.type
_entity_poly.pdbx_seq_one_letter_code
_entity_poly.pdbx_strand_id
1 'polypeptide(L)'
;MSRRHVRVVHLPTANTEAWIASLRRGAETGGWAFHTHDWGEDAPALEDGRSTLVAGYWDLAPEGPPTDWIVQVASPAQVVAAVATNHEMSEHDILYEASLRLAAADIALLNGATRASVDDSELDVPGLGVVTRMEDGGKTSPAVDALPLDIYSALPAEEHAAAIWHAEIFNYPDAPATPGILPLVGRRRLLLNGPNITIPAGRWTLVADVTVEASPVADLLMEWGRGDDVTGFRHVFGVPGRYRIEITHDWTWYGTADFRVSLMMPALDGEFILHDVKVRRERRLPGA
;
A
#
# COMPACT_ATOMS: atom_id res chain seq x y z
N MET A 1 30.98 16.87 -18.31
CA MET A 1 30.29 15.79 -17.58
C MET A 1 28.94 15.54 -18.24
N SER A 2 28.55 14.27 -18.43
CA SER A 2 27.19 13.95 -18.90
C SER A 2 26.19 14.43 -17.85
N ARG A 3 25.11 15.09 -18.28
CA ARG A 3 24.04 15.51 -17.37
C ARG A 3 23.37 14.25 -16.81
N ARG A 4 23.04 14.29 -15.52
CA ARG A 4 22.34 13.20 -14.85
C ARG A 4 21.10 13.73 -14.15
N HIS A 5 20.04 12.93 -14.21
CA HIS A 5 18.84 13.13 -13.44
C HIS A 5 18.77 11.97 -12.47
N VAL A 6 18.66 12.28 -11.17
CA VAL A 6 18.55 11.27 -10.12
C VAL A 6 17.28 11.54 -9.33
N ARG A 7 16.56 10.48 -9.02
CA ARG A 7 15.36 10.53 -8.18
C ARG A 7 15.55 9.65 -6.97
N VAL A 8 15.32 10.24 -5.80
CA VAL A 8 15.35 9.54 -4.53
C VAL A 8 13.92 9.47 -4.02
N VAL A 9 13.36 8.27 -4.03
CA VAL A 9 12.06 7.98 -3.46
C VAL A 9 12.25 7.69 -1.97
N HIS A 10 11.59 8.48 -1.13
CA HIS A 10 11.63 8.29 0.31
C HIS A 10 10.35 7.63 0.79
N LEU A 11 10.47 6.45 1.41
CA LEU A 11 9.41 6.02 2.31
C LEU A 11 9.38 6.95 3.54
N PRO A 12 8.20 7.37 4.01
CA PRO A 12 8.08 8.30 5.11
C PRO A 12 8.56 7.61 6.39
N THR A 13 9.45 8.28 7.09
CA THR A 13 10.03 7.84 8.36
C THR A 13 10.33 9.07 9.21
N ALA A 14 10.71 8.86 10.47
CA ALA A 14 11.23 9.94 11.30
C ALA A 14 12.50 10.62 10.72
N ASN A 15 13.20 9.97 9.79
CA ASN A 15 14.45 10.47 9.20
C ASN A 15 14.24 11.19 7.85
N THR A 16 13.01 11.26 7.33
CA THR A 16 12.75 11.78 5.98
C THR A 16 13.16 13.25 5.84
N GLU A 17 12.84 14.12 6.82
CA GLU A 17 13.22 15.54 6.79
C GLU A 17 14.74 15.72 6.80
N ALA A 18 15.45 14.96 7.65
CA ALA A 18 16.90 14.98 7.75
C ALA A 18 17.57 14.54 6.44
N TRP A 19 17.04 13.51 5.78
CA TRP A 19 17.50 13.06 4.47
C TRP A 19 17.29 14.13 3.40
N ILE A 20 16.09 14.72 3.32
CA ILE A 20 15.78 15.79 2.36
C ILE A 20 16.74 16.98 2.54
N ALA A 21 17.00 17.40 3.79
CA ALA A 21 17.94 18.49 4.09
C ALA A 21 19.39 18.14 3.66
N SER A 22 19.81 16.89 3.86
CA SER A 22 21.14 16.40 3.49
C SER A 22 21.33 16.37 1.98
N LEU A 23 20.34 15.85 1.25
CA LEU A 23 20.33 15.79 -0.21
C LEU A 23 20.31 17.19 -0.83
N ARG A 24 19.51 18.12 -0.28
CA ARG A 24 19.51 19.52 -0.72
C ARG A 24 20.89 20.14 -0.59
N ARG A 25 21.51 20.04 0.59
CA ARG A 25 22.85 20.57 0.83
C ARG A 25 23.89 19.96 -0.11
N GLY A 26 23.83 18.64 -0.30
CA GLY A 26 24.72 17.91 -1.21
C GLY A 26 24.58 18.43 -2.64
N ALA A 27 23.34 18.50 -3.15
CA ALA A 27 23.04 19.00 -4.48
C ALA A 27 23.52 20.45 -4.68
N GLU A 28 23.18 21.37 -3.78
CA GLU A 28 23.59 22.77 -3.86
C GLU A 28 25.13 22.94 -3.87
N THR A 29 25.82 22.20 -3.00
CA THR A 29 27.29 22.21 -2.94
C THR A 29 27.92 21.65 -4.22
N GLY A 30 27.29 20.63 -4.80
CA GLY A 30 27.70 20.03 -6.08
C GLY A 30 27.29 20.84 -7.33
N GLY A 31 26.54 21.93 -7.17
CA GLY A 31 26.01 22.73 -8.29
C GLY A 31 24.84 22.07 -9.05
N TRP A 32 24.14 21.13 -8.42
CA TRP A 32 22.94 20.47 -8.95
C TRP A 32 21.68 21.29 -8.63
N ALA A 33 20.68 21.20 -9.50
CA ALA A 33 19.32 21.64 -9.16
C ALA A 33 18.67 20.62 -8.21
N PHE A 34 18.00 21.10 -7.17
CA PHE A 34 17.30 20.28 -6.19
C PHE A 34 15.82 20.62 -6.16
N HIS A 35 14.97 19.60 -6.23
CA HIS A 35 13.53 19.74 -6.08
C HIS A 35 13.00 18.73 -5.08
N THR A 36 11.96 19.12 -4.35
CA THR A 36 11.09 18.18 -3.67
C THR A 36 9.87 17.92 -4.53
N HIS A 37 9.27 16.74 -4.38
CA HIS A 37 7.99 16.43 -5.01
C HIS A 37 7.16 15.61 -4.03
N ASP A 38 6.01 16.14 -3.68
CA ASP A 38 5.05 15.45 -2.81
C ASP A 38 3.86 14.90 -3.62
N TRP A 39 3.07 14.06 -2.97
CA TRP A 39 1.90 13.47 -3.57
C TRP A 39 0.90 14.52 -4.08
N GLY A 40 0.43 14.34 -5.31
CA GLY A 40 -0.53 15.24 -5.95
C GLY A 40 0.07 16.52 -6.53
N GLU A 41 1.38 16.72 -6.41
CA GLU A 41 2.08 17.80 -7.10
C GLU A 41 2.37 17.43 -8.56
N ASP A 42 2.60 18.44 -9.41
CA ASP A 42 3.14 18.20 -10.74
C ASP A 42 4.62 17.81 -10.64
N ALA A 43 5.07 16.94 -11.53
CA ALA A 43 6.49 16.60 -11.63
C ALA A 43 7.32 17.88 -11.87
N PRO A 44 8.38 18.15 -11.09
CA PRO A 44 9.18 19.34 -11.27
C PRO A 44 9.83 19.35 -12.66
N ALA A 45 9.80 20.51 -13.31
CA ALA A 45 10.47 20.70 -14.59
C ALA A 45 11.99 20.52 -14.42
N LEU A 46 12.59 19.69 -15.26
CA LEU A 46 14.04 19.49 -15.26
C LEU A 46 14.72 20.69 -15.93
N GLU A 47 15.62 21.38 -15.21
CA GLU A 47 16.33 22.54 -15.74
C GLU A 47 17.27 22.17 -16.89
N ASP A 48 17.12 22.85 -18.03
CA ASP A 48 18.04 22.74 -19.15
C ASP A 48 19.43 23.27 -18.75
N GLY A 49 20.44 22.40 -18.77
CA GLY A 49 21.83 22.79 -18.54
C GLY A 49 22.48 22.23 -17.27
N ARG A 50 21.70 21.70 -16.34
CA ARG A 50 22.19 21.22 -15.03
C ARG A 50 21.80 19.76 -14.77
N SER A 51 22.58 19.10 -13.91
CA SER A 51 22.13 17.84 -13.31
C SER A 51 21.06 18.13 -12.27
N THR A 52 20.09 17.23 -12.13
CA THR A 52 18.92 17.44 -11.26
C THR A 52 18.78 16.29 -10.27
N LEU A 53 18.55 16.62 -9.01
CA LEU A 53 18.17 15.69 -7.96
C LEU A 53 16.74 16.01 -7.53
N VAL A 54 15.85 15.02 -7.60
CA VAL A 54 14.50 15.15 -7.04
C VAL A 54 14.34 14.16 -5.89
N ALA A 55 13.94 14.66 -4.73
CA ALA A 55 13.68 13.87 -3.53
C ALA A 55 12.20 13.92 -3.20
N GLY A 56 11.53 12.78 -3.05
CA GLY A 56 10.08 12.80 -2.80
C GLY A 56 9.36 11.48 -2.93
N TYR A 57 8.04 11.55 -3.04
CA TYR A 57 7.18 10.44 -3.43
C TYR A 57 7.10 10.35 -4.96
N TRP A 58 6.92 9.19 -5.56
CA TRP A 58 6.60 9.09 -7.00
C TRP A 58 5.73 7.87 -7.21
N ASP A 59 4.60 8.05 -7.90
CA ASP A 59 3.67 6.98 -8.29
C ASP A 59 4.17 6.20 -9.53
N LEU A 60 4.89 6.88 -10.42
CA LEU A 60 5.36 6.33 -11.68
C LEU A 60 6.78 6.81 -12.01
N ALA A 61 7.50 5.99 -12.78
CA ALA A 61 8.61 6.50 -13.58
C ALA A 61 8.02 7.32 -14.73
N PRO A 62 8.09 8.65 -14.73
CA PRO A 62 7.49 9.44 -15.78
C PRO A 62 8.29 9.25 -17.06
N GLU A 63 7.59 9.46 -18.17
CA GLU A 63 8.21 9.62 -19.47
C GLU A 63 9.21 10.78 -19.41
N GLY A 64 10.44 10.56 -19.86
CA GLY A 64 11.48 11.57 -19.71
C GLY A 64 12.88 11.08 -20.05
N PRO A 65 13.91 11.92 -19.81
CA PRO A 65 15.29 11.55 -20.03
C PRO A 65 15.70 10.38 -19.11
N PRO A 66 16.75 9.62 -19.48
CA PRO A 66 17.30 8.57 -18.62
C PRO A 66 17.56 9.11 -17.21
N THR A 67 16.95 8.46 -16.22
CA THR A 67 16.96 8.90 -14.84
C THR A 67 17.38 7.73 -13.96
N ASP A 68 18.36 7.96 -13.09
CA ASP A 68 18.75 6.98 -12.06
C ASP A 68 17.73 7.06 -10.91
N TRP A 69 17.25 5.90 -10.46
CA TRP A 69 16.30 5.82 -9.36
C TRP A 69 16.94 5.17 -8.14
N ILE A 70 16.69 5.77 -6.99
CA ILE A 70 17.04 5.25 -5.68
C ILE A 70 15.77 5.20 -4.86
N VAL A 71 15.53 4.09 -4.16
CA VAL A 71 14.43 3.94 -3.21
C VAL A 71 15.01 3.71 -1.83
N GLN A 72 14.75 4.64 -0.92
CA GLN A 72 15.06 4.45 0.50
C GLN A 72 13.94 3.66 1.17
N VAL A 73 14.20 2.38 1.42
CA VAL A 73 13.24 1.45 2.00
C VAL A 73 13.18 1.56 3.51
N ALA A 74 12.00 1.30 4.06
CA ALA A 74 11.67 1.30 5.48
C ALA A 74 10.71 0.13 5.77
N SER A 75 10.64 -0.30 7.03
CA SER A 75 9.64 -1.30 7.43
C SER A 75 8.22 -0.70 7.38
N PRO A 76 7.17 -1.53 7.17
CA PRO A 76 5.78 -1.05 7.20
C PRO A 76 5.43 -0.30 8.49
N ALA A 77 5.92 -0.75 9.64
CA ALA A 77 5.70 -0.09 10.93
C ALA A 77 6.29 1.32 10.98
N GLN A 78 7.49 1.54 10.43
CA GLN A 78 8.09 2.89 10.34
C GLN A 78 7.26 3.81 9.45
N VAL A 79 6.75 3.29 8.32
CA VAL A 79 5.92 4.04 7.37
C VAL A 79 4.59 4.44 8.00
N VAL A 80 3.88 3.48 8.60
CA VAL A 80 2.60 3.72 9.29
C VAL A 80 2.78 4.75 10.39
N ALA A 81 3.81 4.61 11.23
CA ALA A 81 4.04 5.54 12.33
C ALA A 81 4.39 6.97 11.85
N ALA A 82 5.12 7.10 10.74
CA ALA A 82 5.40 8.40 10.15
C ALA A 82 4.16 9.06 9.56
N VAL A 83 3.33 8.31 8.82
CA VAL A 83 2.06 8.81 8.27
C VAL A 83 1.11 9.24 9.40
N ALA A 84 0.99 8.43 10.46
CA ALA A 84 0.15 8.72 11.62
C ALA A 84 0.55 10.00 12.38
N THR A 85 1.84 10.35 12.36
CA THR A 85 2.35 11.55 13.05
C THR A 85 2.11 12.83 12.24
N ASN A 86 2.03 12.71 10.92
CA ASN A 86 2.03 13.87 10.01
C ASN A 86 0.61 14.38 9.70
N HIS A 87 -0.44 13.64 10.04
CA HIS A 87 -1.82 13.98 9.66
C HIS A 87 -2.83 13.60 10.75
N GLU A 88 -3.88 14.42 10.93
CA GLU A 88 -5.08 14.08 11.72
C GLU A 88 -5.98 13.09 10.94
N MET A 89 -5.39 11.96 10.55
CA MET A 89 -6.03 10.93 9.71
C MET A 89 -6.70 9.83 10.54
N SER A 90 -7.73 9.21 9.98
CA SER A 90 -8.27 7.97 10.53
C SER A 90 -7.27 6.82 10.33
N GLU A 91 -7.39 5.74 11.11
CA GLU A 91 -6.56 4.54 10.95
C GLU A 91 -6.63 3.96 9.53
N HIS A 92 -7.82 3.98 8.92
CA HIS A 92 -8.01 3.53 7.53
C HIS A 92 -7.21 4.38 6.54
N ASP A 93 -7.25 5.71 6.70
CA ASP A 93 -6.52 6.62 5.83
C ASP A 93 -5.01 6.43 6.01
N ILE A 94 -4.55 6.22 7.25
CA ILE A 94 -3.13 5.92 7.54
C ILE A 94 -2.69 4.64 6.82
N LEU A 95 -3.46 3.55 6.91
CA LEU A 95 -3.14 2.29 6.24
C LEU A 95 -3.19 2.42 4.72
N TYR A 96 -4.18 3.12 4.18
CA TYR A 96 -4.29 3.41 2.75
C TYR A 96 -3.04 4.17 2.25
N GLU A 97 -2.72 5.29 2.89
CA GLU A 97 -1.59 6.15 2.55
C GLU A 97 -0.23 5.45 2.70
N ALA A 98 -0.06 4.65 3.76
CA ALA A 98 1.15 3.85 3.95
C ALA A 98 1.29 2.76 2.88
N SER A 99 0.21 2.01 2.61
CA SER A 99 0.20 0.94 1.60
C SER A 99 0.48 1.48 0.19
N LEU A 100 -0.03 2.66 -0.14
CA LEU A 100 0.20 3.32 -1.43
C LEU A 100 1.69 3.62 -1.63
N ARG A 101 2.36 4.15 -0.59
CA ARG A 101 3.79 4.46 -0.63
C ARG A 101 4.66 3.22 -0.73
N LEU A 102 4.30 2.16 0.00
CA LEU A 102 4.99 0.86 -0.07
C LEU A 102 4.83 0.21 -1.45
N ALA A 103 3.64 0.27 -2.04
CA ALA A 103 3.36 -0.25 -3.38
C ALA A 103 4.15 0.49 -4.47
N ALA A 104 4.24 1.82 -4.38
CA ALA A 104 5.03 2.62 -5.30
C ALA A 104 6.53 2.29 -5.21
N ALA A 105 7.06 2.14 -3.99
CA ALA A 105 8.43 1.71 -3.75
C ALA A 105 8.71 0.30 -4.31
N ASP A 106 7.78 -0.64 -4.13
CA ASP A 106 7.85 -2.00 -4.69
C ASP A 106 8.08 -1.97 -6.20
N ILE A 107 7.28 -1.20 -6.93
CA ILE A 107 7.36 -1.12 -8.38
C ILE A 107 8.61 -0.40 -8.87
N ALA A 108 9.02 0.67 -8.20
CA ALA A 108 10.28 1.34 -8.53
C ALA A 108 11.46 0.34 -8.43
N LEU A 109 11.49 -0.49 -7.39
CA LEU A 109 12.50 -1.53 -7.22
C LEU A 109 12.40 -2.65 -8.27
N LEU A 110 11.18 -3.10 -8.60
CA LEU A 110 10.97 -4.09 -9.68
C LEU A 110 11.42 -3.56 -11.05
N ASN A 111 11.36 -2.24 -11.27
CA ASN A 111 11.84 -1.57 -12.47
C ASN A 111 13.35 -1.25 -12.44
N GLY A 112 14.08 -1.76 -11.44
CA GLY A 112 15.55 -1.68 -11.37
C GLY A 112 16.10 -0.47 -10.61
N ALA A 113 15.28 0.21 -9.80
CA ALA A 113 15.80 1.23 -8.89
C ALA A 113 16.82 0.65 -7.89
N THR A 114 17.78 1.47 -7.51
CA THR A 114 18.77 1.13 -6.49
C THR A 114 18.12 1.14 -5.12
N ARG A 115 18.28 0.06 -4.37
CA ARG A 115 17.80 -0.04 -2.98
C ARG A 115 18.80 0.60 -2.03
N ALA A 116 18.32 1.44 -1.12
CA ALA A 116 19.05 1.96 0.04
C ALA A 116 18.16 1.87 1.29
N SER A 117 18.73 1.84 2.50
CA SER A 117 17.93 1.87 3.72
C SER A 117 17.71 3.30 4.19
N VAL A 118 16.54 3.59 4.76
CA VAL A 118 16.33 4.86 5.48
C VAL A 118 17.23 5.01 6.71
N ASP A 119 17.71 3.89 7.27
CA ASP A 119 18.50 3.83 8.49
C ASP A 119 20.01 3.98 8.22
N ASP A 120 20.43 3.91 6.95
CA ASP A 120 21.80 4.16 6.57
C ASP A 120 22.20 5.60 6.95
N SER A 121 23.47 5.80 7.30
CA SER A 121 24.02 7.14 7.55
C SER A 121 24.48 7.83 6.26
N GLU A 122 24.62 7.07 5.17
CA GLU A 122 25.20 7.51 3.91
C GLU A 122 24.40 6.98 2.73
N LEU A 123 24.31 7.78 1.67
CA LEU A 123 23.67 7.41 0.42
C LEU A 123 24.59 7.78 -0.75
N ASP A 124 24.95 6.80 -1.58
CA ASP A 124 25.67 7.06 -2.83
C ASP A 124 24.69 7.52 -3.91
N VAL A 125 24.82 8.77 -4.34
CA VAL A 125 23.97 9.39 -5.37
C VAL A 125 24.75 9.46 -6.68
N PRO A 126 24.34 8.72 -7.73
CA PRO A 126 25.09 8.61 -8.98
C PRO A 126 25.45 9.97 -9.61
N GLY A 127 26.75 10.29 -9.61
CA GLY A 127 27.29 11.54 -10.17
C GLY A 127 27.35 12.72 -9.20
N LEU A 128 26.63 12.67 -8.07
CA LEU A 128 26.78 13.62 -6.96
C LEU A 128 27.81 13.10 -5.93
N GLY A 129 27.90 11.78 -5.77
CA GLY A 129 28.75 11.11 -4.78
C GLY A 129 27.99 10.75 -3.51
N VAL A 130 28.74 10.45 -2.45
CA VAL A 130 28.18 10.05 -1.15
C VAL A 130 27.63 11.26 -0.40
N VAL A 131 26.36 11.18 0.01
CA VAL A 131 25.68 12.15 0.86
C VAL A 131 25.48 11.55 2.24
N THR A 132 26.02 12.19 3.27
CA THR A 132 25.83 11.78 4.68
C THR A 132 24.58 12.42 5.26
N ARG A 133 23.72 11.62 5.90
CA ARG A 133 22.53 12.11 6.59
C ARG A 133 22.94 13.01 7.76
N MET A 134 22.32 14.18 7.86
CA MET A 134 22.41 15.02 9.04
C MET A 134 21.85 14.27 10.24
N GLU A 135 22.54 14.32 11.38
CA GLU A 135 22.00 13.78 12.62
C GLU A 135 20.72 14.55 12.96
N ASP A 136 19.60 13.82 13.03
CA ASP A 136 18.39 14.34 13.62
C ASP A 136 18.32 13.88 15.08
N GLY A 137 17.78 14.73 15.94
CA GLY A 137 17.79 14.58 17.40
C GLY A 137 16.87 13.47 17.93
N GLY A 138 16.90 12.28 17.34
CA GLY A 138 16.30 11.06 17.90
C GLY A 138 14.78 11.11 18.02
N LYS A 139 14.07 11.42 16.94
CA LYS A 139 12.62 11.13 16.91
C LYS A 139 12.44 9.63 16.70
N THR A 140 12.33 8.88 17.79
CA THR A 140 11.84 7.50 17.73
C THR A 140 10.35 7.53 17.42
N SER A 141 9.94 6.94 16.31
CA SER A 141 8.52 6.71 16.04
C SER A 141 7.95 5.73 17.08
N PRO A 142 6.73 5.95 17.59
CA PRO A 142 6.08 4.96 18.45
C PRO A 142 5.89 3.65 17.68
N ALA A 143 5.86 2.53 18.39
CA ALA A 143 5.47 1.26 17.79
C ALA A 143 3.99 1.34 17.39
N VAL A 144 3.70 1.09 16.11
CA VAL A 144 2.34 1.06 15.57
C VAL A 144 2.10 -0.30 14.94
N ASP A 145 0.87 -0.80 15.05
CA ASP A 145 0.47 -2.02 14.37
C ASP A 145 0.47 -1.79 12.85
N ALA A 146 1.21 -2.62 12.13
CA ALA A 146 1.30 -2.62 10.67
C ALA A 146 1.10 -4.02 10.09
N LEU A 147 0.56 -4.96 10.87
CA LEU A 147 0.30 -6.35 10.45
C LEU A 147 -0.49 -6.44 9.13
N PRO A 148 -1.49 -5.56 8.84
CA PRO A 148 -2.17 -5.58 7.55
C PRO A 148 -1.28 -5.33 6.33
N LEU A 149 -0.10 -4.72 6.55
CA LEU A 149 0.88 -4.36 5.54
C LEU A 149 2.10 -5.30 5.53
N ASP A 150 2.06 -6.43 6.24
CA ASP A 150 3.16 -7.41 6.31
C ASP A 150 3.54 -8.03 4.94
N ILE A 151 2.65 -7.91 3.95
CA ILE A 151 2.99 -8.20 2.54
C ILE A 151 4.20 -7.39 2.04
N TYR A 152 4.53 -6.28 2.69
CA TYR A 152 5.66 -5.39 2.42
C TYR A 152 6.79 -5.48 3.46
N SER A 153 6.81 -6.54 4.27
CA SER A 153 7.94 -6.80 5.20
C SER A 153 9.29 -6.90 4.48
N ALA A 154 9.27 -7.26 3.19
CA ALA A 154 10.36 -7.12 2.25
C ALA A 154 9.90 -6.32 1.01
N LEU A 155 10.82 -5.55 0.43
CA LEU A 155 10.60 -4.79 -0.80
C LEU A 155 11.69 -5.12 -1.84
N PRO A 156 11.36 -5.57 -3.06
CA PRO A 156 10.01 -5.92 -3.50
C PRO A 156 9.37 -7.05 -2.67
N ALA A 157 8.04 -7.09 -2.63
CA ALA A 157 7.26 -8.12 -1.94
C ALA A 157 7.68 -9.50 -2.46
N GLU A 158 7.92 -10.46 -1.58
CA GLU A 158 8.38 -11.77 -1.98
C GLU A 158 7.24 -12.66 -2.51
N GLU A 159 7.60 -13.73 -3.22
CA GLU A 159 6.65 -14.82 -3.44
C GLU A 159 6.18 -15.35 -2.09
N HIS A 160 4.89 -15.65 -1.95
CA HIS A 160 4.27 -16.08 -0.69
C HIS A 160 4.22 -15.02 0.42
N ALA A 161 4.61 -13.76 0.16
CA ALA A 161 4.34 -12.65 1.06
C ALA A 161 2.85 -12.65 1.45
N ALA A 162 2.56 -12.48 2.73
CA ALA A 162 1.20 -12.59 3.24
C ALA A 162 0.96 -11.61 4.38
N ALA A 163 -0.30 -11.21 4.53
CA ALA A 163 -0.80 -10.46 5.68
C ALA A 163 -2.14 -11.05 6.13
N ILE A 164 -2.47 -10.77 7.39
CA ILE A 164 -3.79 -11.04 7.94
C ILE A 164 -4.50 -9.70 8.11
N TRP A 165 -5.70 -9.61 7.56
CA TRP A 165 -6.60 -8.49 7.69
C TRP A 165 -7.73 -8.90 8.62
N HIS A 166 -7.65 -8.45 9.86
CA HIS A 166 -8.69 -8.66 10.85
C HIS A 166 -9.92 -7.82 10.54
N ALA A 167 -11.08 -8.21 11.05
CA ALA A 167 -12.35 -7.54 10.74
C ALA A 167 -12.39 -6.05 11.11
N GLU A 168 -11.55 -5.62 12.06
CA GLU A 168 -11.44 -4.23 12.54
C GLU A 168 -11.13 -3.27 11.40
N ILE A 169 -10.22 -3.65 10.49
CA ILE A 169 -9.78 -2.77 9.40
C ILE A 169 -10.76 -2.70 8.22
N PHE A 170 -11.95 -3.29 8.36
CA PHE A 170 -13.05 -3.15 7.41
C PHE A 170 -14.18 -2.23 7.92
N ASN A 171 -14.09 -1.69 9.14
CA ASN A 171 -15.17 -0.88 9.73
C ASN A 171 -14.98 0.62 9.52
N TYR A 172 -15.64 1.16 8.51
CA TYR A 172 -15.72 2.60 8.34
C TYR A 172 -16.53 3.28 9.46
N PRO A 173 -16.40 4.60 9.66
CA PRO A 173 -17.09 5.33 10.74
C PRO A 173 -18.62 5.15 10.80
N ASP A 174 -19.25 4.80 9.68
CA ASP A 174 -20.70 4.54 9.57
C ASP A 174 -21.08 3.04 9.69
N ALA A 175 -20.12 2.17 10.00
CA ALA A 175 -20.30 0.72 10.09
C ALA A 175 -20.98 0.29 11.42
N PRO A 176 -21.46 -0.96 11.54
CA PRO A 176 -22.09 -1.47 12.76
C PRO A 176 -21.16 -1.37 13.98
N ALA A 177 -21.76 -1.36 15.17
CA ALA A 177 -21.01 -1.20 16.43
C ALA A 177 -20.02 -2.33 16.75
N THR A 178 -20.07 -3.47 16.05
CA THR A 178 -19.17 -4.61 16.26
C THR A 178 -18.44 -4.97 14.96
N PRO A 179 -17.11 -4.89 14.93
CA PRO A 179 -16.29 -5.30 13.79
C PRO A 179 -16.68 -6.66 13.20
N GLY A 180 -16.83 -6.69 11.88
CA GLY A 180 -17.06 -7.93 11.14
C GLY A 180 -18.47 -8.52 11.21
N ILE A 181 -19.33 -8.07 12.14
CA ILE A 181 -20.71 -8.56 12.26
C ILE A 181 -21.65 -7.64 11.48
N LEU A 182 -22.23 -8.17 10.42
CA LEU A 182 -23.07 -7.44 9.47
C LEU A 182 -24.47 -8.05 9.45
N PRO A 183 -25.51 -7.30 9.85
CA PRO A 183 -26.88 -7.81 9.77
C PRO A 183 -27.28 -8.01 8.31
N LEU A 184 -27.91 -9.16 8.01
CA LEU A 184 -28.44 -9.47 6.67
C LEU A 184 -29.83 -8.87 6.46
N VAL A 185 -30.59 -8.60 7.53
CA VAL A 185 -31.96 -8.08 7.42
C VAL A 185 -32.06 -6.86 6.52
N GLY A 186 -33.07 -6.81 5.66
CA GLY A 186 -33.39 -5.66 4.81
C GLY A 186 -33.13 -5.91 3.33
N ARG A 187 -33.07 -4.82 2.56
CA ARG A 187 -32.96 -4.84 1.09
C ARG A 187 -31.54 -5.11 0.60
N ARG A 188 -31.43 -5.39 -0.70
CA ARG A 188 -30.17 -5.43 -1.47
C ARG A 188 -29.30 -4.21 -1.15
N ARG A 189 -28.06 -4.45 -0.74
CA ARG A 189 -27.08 -3.41 -0.38
C ARG A 189 -25.67 -3.99 -0.32
N LEU A 190 -24.69 -3.09 -0.33
CA LEU A 190 -23.32 -3.41 0.09
C LEU A 190 -23.32 -3.60 1.62
N LEU A 191 -22.77 -4.71 2.09
CA LEU A 191 -22.59 -5.02 3.51
C LEU A 191 -21.19 -4.63 3.98
N LEU A 192 -20.18 -4.94 3.17
CA LEU A 192 -18.76 -4.75 3.48
C LEU A 192 -18.06 -4.16 2.25
N ASN A 193 -17.13 -3.24 2.49
CA ASN A 193 -16.16 -2.75 1.51
C ASN A 193 -14.79 -2.62 2.22
N GLY A 194 -13.67 -2.61 1.51
CA GLY A 194 -12.36 -2.39 2.11
C GLY A 194 -11.43 -3.61 2.13
N PRO A 195 -10.28 -3.54 2.82
CA PRO A 195 -9.87 -2.49 3.76
C PRO A 195 -9.24 -1.26 3.06
N ASN A 196 -9.35 -1.15 1.74
CA ASN A 196 -8.68 -0.15 0.92
C ASN A 196 -7.14 -0.21 1.02
N ILE A 197 -6.55 -1.39 1.21
CA ILE A 197 -5.09 -1.54 1.22
C ILE A 197 -4.60 -1.70 -0.21
N THR A 198 -3.61 -0.91 -0.60
CA THR A 198 -2.94 -1.04 -1.89
C THR A 198 -2.00 -2.24 -1.86
N ILE A 199 -2.15 -3.16 -2.81
CA ILE A 199 -1.25 -4.31 -2.99
C ILE A 199 -0.46 -4.14 -4.30
N PRO A 200 0.76 -4.72 -4.43
CA PRO A 200 1.56 -4.55 -5.62
C PRO A 200 1.09 -5.49 -6.74
N ALA A 201 1.55 -5.24 -7.96
CA ALA A 201 1.21 -6.07 -9.11
C ALA A 201 1.60 -7.54 -8.92
N GLY A 202 0.84 -8.44 -9.55
CA GLY A 202 1.06 -9.88 -9.49
C GLY A 202 -0.22 -10.65 -9.20
N ARG A 203 -0.08 -11.96 -9.10
CA ARG A 203 -1.19 -12.84 -8.75
C ARG A 203 -1.31 -12.94 -7.24
N TRP A 204 -2.50 -12.69 -6.72
CA TRP A 204 -2.79 -12.72 -5.29
C TRP A 204 -4.01 -13.59 -5.01
N THR A 205 -4.04 -14.19 -3.83
CA THR A 205 -5.18 -14.94 -3.33
C THR A 205 -5.63 -14.39 -1.99
N LEU A 206 -6.93 -14.15 -1.87
CA LEU A 206 -7.65 -13.75 -0.67
C LEU A 206 -8.40 -14.97 -0.15
N VAL A 207 -8.18 -15.29 1.13
CA VAL A 207 -8.89 -16.35 1.86
C VAL A 207 -9.64 -15.73 3.02
N ALA A 208 -10.97 -15.67 2.93
CA ALA A 208 -11.83 -15.17 4.00
C ALA A 208 -12.50 -16.33 4.73
N ASP A 209 -12.35 -16.36 6.06
CA ASP A 209 -13.14 -17.24 6.91
C ASP A 209 -14.37 -16.45 7.41
N VAL A 210 -15.57 -16.95 7.12
CA VAL A 210 -16.84 -16.26 7.43
C VAL A 210 -17.84 -17.19 8.11
N THR A 211 -18.75 -16.64 8.90
CA THR A 211 -19.99 -17.31 9.32
C THR A 211 -21.18 -16.66 8.62
N VAL A 212 -22.09 -17.47 8.09
CA VAL A 212 -23.36 -16.98 7.54
C VAL A 212 -24.49 -17.64 8.31
N GLU A 213 -25.28 -16.84 8.99
CA GLU A 213 -26.49 -17.26 9.71
C GLU A 213 -27.72 -16.85 8.90
N ALA A 214 -28.00 -17.54 7.80
CA ALA A 214 -29.09 -17.19 6.90
C ALA A 214 -30.46 -17.72 7.36
N SER A 215 -31.53 -16.93 7.21
CA SER A 215 -32.92 -17.38 7.43
C SER A 215 -33.90 -16.74 6.42
N PRO A 216 -34.53 -17.51 5.50
CA PRO A 216 -34.23 -18.91 5.17
C PRO A 216 -33.00 -19.08 4.27
N VAL A 217 -32.61 -18.05 3.51
CA VAL A 217 -31.45 -18.06 2.60
C VAL A 217 -30.80 -16.68 2.55
N ALA A 218 -29.50 -16.63 2.27
CA ALA A 218 -28.78 -15.40 1.97
C ALA A 218 -28.10 -15.50 0.61
N ASP A 219 -28.44 -14.62 -0.32
CA ASP A 219 -27.81 -14.54 -1.64
C ASP A 219 -26.75 -13.44 -1.59
N LEU A 220 -25.48 -13.85 -1.55
CA LEU A 220 -24.34 -12.93 -1.41
C LEU A 220 -23.50 -12.93 -2.68
N LEU A 221 -23.09 -11.74 -3.11
CA LEU A 221 -22.05 -11.52 -4.09
C LEU A 221 -20.80 -11.06 -3.34
N MET A 222 -19.69 -11.77 -3.54
CA MET A 222 -18.40 -11.43 -2.95
C MET A 222 -17.39 -11.19 -4.06
N GLU A 223 -16.75 -10.04 -4.01
CA GLU A 223 -15.87 -9.54 -5.06
C GLU A 223 -14.56 -9.08 -4.44
N TRP A 224 -13.47 -9.27 -5.17
CA TRP A 224 -12.16 -8.77 -4.79
C TRP A 224 -11.43 -8.19 -6.00
N GLY A 225 -10.90 -6.98 -5.84
CA GLY A 225 -10.21 -6.25 -6.90
C GLY A 225 -10.32 -4.74 -6.70
N ARG A 226 -10.20 -3.98 -7.80
CA ARG A 226 -10.25 -2.51 -7.79
C ARG A 226 -11.29 -2.00 -8.78
N GLY A 227 -12.21 -1.15 -8.30
CA GLY A 227 -13.23 -0.55 -9.17
C GLY A 227 -14.06 -1.63 -9.89
N ASP A 228 -13.98 -1.66 -11.22
CA ASP A 228 -14.63 -2.66 -12.10
C ASP A 228 -13.73 -3.87 -12.44
N ASP A 229 -12.42 -3.79 -12.14
CA ASP A 229 -11.48 -4.90 -12.30
C ASP A 229 -11.53 -5.79 -11.06
N VAL A 230 -12.50 -6.71 -11.05
CA VAL A 230 -12.78 -7.58 -9.90
C VAL A 230 -12.92 -9.04 -10.33
N THR A 231 -12.51 -9.93 -9.44
CA THR A 231 -12.91 -11.34 -9.47
C THR A 231 -13.89 -11.58 -8.35
N GLY A 232 -15.02 -12.20 -8.67
CA GLY A 232 -16.05 -12.46 -7.68
C GLY A 232 -16.79 -13.76 -7.90
N PHE A 233 -17.50 -14.18 -6.87
CA PHE A 233 -18.43 -15.28 -6.94
C PHE A 233 -19.73 -14.90 -6.22
N ARG A 234 -20.83 -15.43 -6.72
CA ARG A 234 -22.15 -15.28 -6.12
C ARG A 234 -22.63 -16.63 -5.61
N HIS A 235 -23.16 -16.67 -4.39
CA HIS A 235 -23.63 -17.90 -3.79
C HIS A 235 -24.89 -17.68 -2.95
N VAL A 236 -25.80 -18.65 -3.00
CA VAL A 236 -27.00 -18.69 -2.16
C VAL A 236 -26.76 -19.63 -0.99
N PHE A 237 -26.51 -19.05 0.18
CA PHE A 237 -26.32 -19.75 1.44
C PHE A 237 -27.68 -20.15 2.02
N GLY A 238 -28.03 -21.43 1.89
CA GLY A 238 -29.28 -21.98 2.44
C GLY A 238 -29.12 -22.74 3.76
N VAL A 239 -27.90 -22.87 4.26
CA VAL A 239 -27.60 -23.56 5.52
C VAL A 239 -26.76 -22.61 6.38
N PRO A 240 -27.13 -22.36 7.65
CA PRO A 240 -26.26 -21.62 8.55
C PRO A 240 -24.95 -22.36 8.83
N GLY A 241 -23.82 -21.65 8.83
CA GLY A 241 -22.54 -22.29 9.11
C GLY A 241 -21.30 -21.42 8.84
N ARG A 242 -20.14 -22.02 9.10
CA ARG A 242 -18.83 -21.42 8.80
C ARG A 242 -18.36 -21.85 7.42
N TYR A 243 -17.88 -20.90 6.64
CA TYR A 243 -17.42 -21.06 5.28
C TYR A 243 -16.01 -20.51 5.12
N ARG A 244 -15.26 -21.12 4.19
CA ARG A 244 -14.01 -20.57 3.69
C ARG A 244 -14.20 -20.17 2.25
N ILE A 245 -13.84 -18.94 1.97
CA ILE A 245 -13.98 -18.31 0.68
C ILE A 245 -12.58 -18.04 0.15
N GLU A 246 -12.33 -18.42 -1.09
CA GLU A 246 -11.05 -18.21 -1.74
C GLU A 246 -11.28 -17.52 -3.08
N ILE A 247 -10.66 -16.36 -3.26
CA ILE A 247 -10.70 -15.59 -4.50
C ILE A 247 -9.27 -15.32 -4.93
N THR A 248 -8.95 -15.64 -6.18
CA THR A 248 -7.65 -15.33 -6.78
C THR A 248 -7.83 -14.27 -7.86
N HIS A 249 -6.97 -13.26 -7.85
CA HIS A 249 -7.01 -12.14 -8.79
C HIS A 249 -5.62 -11.82 -9.31
N ASP A 250 -5.51 -11.50 -10.60
CA ASP A 250 -4.26 -11.14 -11.26
C ASP A 250 -4.19 -9.60 -11.41
N TRP A 251 -3.34 -8.95 -10.62
CA TRP A 251 -3.14 -7.51 -10.64
C TRP A 251 -2.09 -7.12 -11.67
N THR A 252 -2.49 -6.41 -12.73
CA THR A 252 -1.56 -5.92 -13.76
C THR A 252 -0.74 -4.73 -13.29
N TRP A 253 -1.28 -3.97 -12.35
CA TRP A 253 -0.67 -2.81 -11.71
C TRP A 253 -0.93 -2.86 -10.21
N TYR A 254 -0.19 -2.08 -9.42
CA TYR A 254 -0.57 -1.90 -8.02
C TYR A 254 -1.94 -1.23 -7.92
N GLY A 255 -2.68 -1.59 -6.88
CA GLY A 255 -3.99 -1.01 -6.69
C GLY A 255 -4.63 -1.39 -5.38
N THR A 256 -5.65 -0.61 -5.03
CA THR A 256 -6.47 -0.79 -3.84
C THR A 256 -7.24 -2.11 -3.93
N ALA A 257 -6.96 -3.03 -3.01
CA ALA A 257 -7.55 -4.35 -2.95
C ALA A 257 -8.82 -4.34 -2.09
N ASP A 258 -9.96 -4.05 -2.72
CA ASP A 258 -11.26 -3.99 -2.05
C ASP A 258 -11.91 -5.37 -2.05
N PHE A 259 -12.13 -5.94 -0.88
CA PHE A 259 -13.04 -7.06 -0.67
C PHE A 259 -14.45 -6.51 -0.38
N ARG A 260 -15.38 -6.83 -1.27
CA ARG A 260 -16.76 -6.34 -1.23
C ARG A 260 -17.69 -7.50 -1.00
N VAL A 261 -18.61 -7.34 -0.05
CA VAL A 261 -19.70 -8.30 0.19
C VAL A 261 -21.02 -7.58 0.01
N SER A 262 -21.82 -8.03 -0.95
CA SER A 262 -23.12 -7.47 -1.26
C SER A 262 -24.23 -8.48 -1.00
N LEU A 263 -25.28 -8.05 -0.30
CA LEU A 263 -26.53 -8.78 -0.21
C LEU A 263 -27.31 -8.56 -1.50
N MET A 264 -27.63 -9.62 -2.23
CA MET A 264 -28.25 -9.56 -3.56
C MET A 264 -29.77 -9.68 -3.51
N MET A 265 -30.31 -10.38 -2.50
CA MET A 265 -31.74 -10.57 -2.28
C MET A 265 -32.11 -10.09 -0.87
N PRO A 266 -33.32 -9.53 -0.66
CA PRO A 266 -33.75 -9.16 0.67
C PRO A 266 -33.74 -10.36 1.63
N ALA A 267 -33.21 -10.17 2.83
CA ALA A 267 -33.30 -11.15 3.91
C ALA A 267 -34.17 -10.61 5.04
N LEU A 268 -34.89 -11.51 5.72
CA LEU A 268 -35.77 -11.13 6.83
C LEU A 268 -35.03 -11.12 8.17
N ASP A 269 -33.95 -11.90 8.27
CA ASP A 269 -33.16 -12.08 9.47
C ASP A 269 -31.77 -12.63 9.08
N GLY A 270 -30.87 -12.69 10.06
CA GLY A 270 -29.58 -13.33 9.94
C GLY A 270 -28.39 -12.38 9.99
N GLU A 271 -27.21 -12.97 10.11
CA GLU A 271 -25.94 -12.26 10.23
C GLU A 271 -24.88 -12.85 9.29
N PHE A 272 -24.02 -11.98 8.80
CA PHE A 272 -22.75 -12.33 8.18
C PHE A 272 -21.64 -11.90 9.13
N ILE A 273 -20.73 -12.80 9.46
CA ILE A 273 -19.61 -12.53 10.35
C ILE A 273 -18.31 -12.76 9.57
N LEU A 274 -17.53 -11.70 9.39
CA LEU A 274 -16.15 -11.78 8.90
C LEU A 274 -15.23 -12.04 10.09
N HIS A 275 -14.45 -13.13 10.04
CA HIS A 275 -13.44 -13.40 11.08
C HIS A 275 -12.12 -12.75 10.69
N ASP A 276 -11.40 -13.40 9.76
CA ASP A 276 -10.11 -12.95 9.26
C ASP A 276 -10.09 -13.10 7.74
N VAL A 277 -9.32 -12.23 7.11
CA VAL A 277 -8.99 -12.30 5.69
C VAL A 277 -7.49 -12.45 5.55
N LYS A 278 -7.03 -13.59 5.04
CA LYS A 278 -5.62 -13.79 4.70
C LYS A 278 -5.40 -13.43 3.24
N VAL A 279 -4.46 -12.53 2.99
CA VAL A 279 -4.02 -12.19 1.63
C VAL A 279 -2.62 -12.70 1.42
N ARG A 280 -2.38 -13.34 0.27
CA ARG A 280 -1.09 -13.96 -0.06
C ARG A 280 -0.72 -13.75 -1.52
N ARG A 281 0.57 -13.45 -1.77
CA ARG A 281 1.14 -13.44 -3.11
C ARG A 281 1.32 -14.87 -3.59
N GLU A 282 0.83 -15.15 -4.79
CA GLU A 282 1.09 -16.43 -5.43
C GLU A 282 2.48 -16.48 -6.04
N ARG A 283 3.02 -17.68 -6.13
CA ARG A 283 4.25 -17.94 -6.86
C ARG A 283 4.04 -17.64 -8.34
N ARG A 284 4.99 -16.97 -8.98
CA ARG A 284 4.94 -16.76 -10.43
C ARG A 284 5.12 -18.13 -11.10
N LEU A 285 4.10 -18.59 -11.82
CA LEU A 285 4.25 -19.83 -12.60
C LEU A 285 5.30 -19.57 -13.70
N PRO A 286 6.31 -20.43 -13.85
CA PRO A 286 7.29 -20.28 -14.91
C PRO A 286 6.59 -20.44 -16.28
N GLY A 287 6.58 -19.38 -17.08
CA GLY A 287 6.12 -19.41 -18.47
C GLY A 287 4.77 -18.78 -18.79
N ALA A 288 4.23 -17.92 -17.91
CA ALA A 288 3.12 -17.01 -18.23
C ALA A 288 3.64 -15.61 -18.58
#